data_AF-A0A6L6R0Q2-F1
#
_entry.id   AF-A0A6L6R0Q2-F1
#
_cell.length_a   1.000
_cell.length_b   1.000
_cell.length_c   1.000
_cell.angle_alpha   90.00
_cell.angle_beta   90.00
_cell.angle_gamma   90.00
#
_symmetry.space_group_name_H-M   'P 1'
#
loop_
_entity.id
_entity.type
_entity.pdbx_description
1 polymer ?
#
loop_
_entity_poly.entity_id
_entity_poly.type
_entity_poly.pdbx_seq_one_letter_code
_entity_poly.pdbx_strand_id
1 'polypeptide(L)'
;MASCSSPLPSRIFRGWNAGSTAAASPSRSARPRHGGPVKPPLLRYPVRQTAFVVPDLESGIAHWVRVMGAGPFVVMRDFVGIDLTYRGEPSDTAVDYAFGQCGDIQVQLIAQPGPGRSIYRDMYAPGEGGFHHMCALVPLEDWDSQVAAFADAGYELAASLTTSAPVVYFDARADLGCFVELYGHTERSAGFFAELRTLHEGWDGVTDPVRARVPRNQEAS
;
A
#
# COMPACT_ATOMS: atom_id res chain seq x y z
N MET A 1 15.72 -49.83 -16.43
CA MET A 1 14.32 -50.20 -16.12
C MET A 1 14.28 -50.54 -14.64
N ALA A 2 13.52 -49.94 -13.72
CA ALA A 2 12.49 -48.90 -13.68
C ALA A 2 12.74 -48.08 -12.39
N SER A 3 12.80 -46.75 -12.45
CA SER A 3 11.73 -45.80 -12.08
C SER A 3 11.00 -46.13 -10.78
N CYS A 4 11.33 -45.40 -9.71
CA CYS A 4 10.50 -45.28 -8.52
C CYS A 4 10.23 -43.79 -8.28
N SER A 5 9.02 -43.36 -8.63
CA SER A 5 8.51 -42.00 -8.43
C SER A 5 7.81 -41.93 -7.08
N SER A 6 8.26 -41.02 -6.21
CA SER A 6 7.55 -40.69 -4.96
C SER A 6 6.70 -39.43 -5.17
N PRO A 7 5.39 -39.43 -4.84
CA PRO A 7 4.56 -38.25 -4.92
C PRO A 7 4.69 -37.37 -3.67
N LEU A 8 4.76 -36.05 -3.88
CA LEU A 8 4.65 -35.01 -2.86
C LEU A 8 3.25 -35.04 -2.21
N PRO A 9 3.12 -34.86 -0.88
CA PRO A 9 1.81 -34.74 -0.26
C PRO A 9 1.22 -33.34 -0.48
N SER A 10 0.07 -33.32 -1.15
CA SER A 10 -0.85 -32.19 -1.22
C SER A 10 -1.42 -31.87 0.16
N ARG A 11 -1.11 -30.69 0.72
CA ARG A 11 -1.87 -30.10 1.84
C ARG A 11 -2.25 -28.67 1.52
N ILE A 12 -3.26 -28.56 0.66
CA ILE A 12 -4.09 -27.37 0.45
C ILE A 12 -5.05 -27.28 1.65
N PHE A 13 -5.06 -26.12 2.30
CA PHE A 13 -6.05 -25.55 3.21
C PHE A 13 -7.04 -26.52 3.92
N ARG A 14 -6.88 -26.66 5.25
CA ARG A 14 -7.98 -27.04 6.16
C ARG A 14 -7.96 -26.09 7.36
N GLY A 15 -9.10 -25.44 7.64
CA GLY A 15 -9.32 -24.86 8.96
C GLY A 15 -10.13 -23.57 9.07
N TRP A 16 -11.22 -23.38 8.32
CA TRP A 16 -12.29 -22.47 8.75
C TRP A 16 -13.55 -23.29 8.99
N ASN A 17 -13.76 -23.70 10.24
CA ASN A 17 -15.02 -24.33 10.68
C ASN A 17 -15.98 -23.22 11.08
N ALA A 18 -16.95 -22.90 10.22
CA ALA A 18 -18.16 -22.20 10.60
C ALA A 18 -19.26 -23.24 10.86
N GLY A 19 -19.39 -23.65 12.12
CA GLY A 19 -20.61 -24.27 12.61
C GLY A 19 -21.54 -23.17 13.11
N SER A 20 -22.47 -22.71 12.26
CA SER A 20 -23.63 -21.95 12.71
C SER A 20 -24.84 -22.40 11.91
N THR A 21 -25.85 -22.82 12.64
CA THR A 21 -27.12 -23.38 12.19
C THR A 21 -27.85 -22.41 11.26
N ALA A 22 -28.18 -22.88 10.05
CA ALA A 22 -28.94 -22.13 9.06
C ALA A 22 -30.39 -21.90 9.53
N ALA A 23 -30.69 -20.67 9.95
CA ALA A 23 -32.06 -20.16 9.96
C ALA A 23 -32.45 -19.74 8.54
N ALA A 24 -33.68 -20.05 8.14
CA ALA A 24 -34.21 -19.81 6.79
C ALA A 24 -34.02 -18.34 6.35
N SER A 25 -33.40 -18.15 5.19
CA SER A 25 -33.19 -16.83 4.60
C SER A 25 -34.52 -16.21 4.15
N PRO A 26 -34.82 -14.94 4.50
CA PRO A 26 -35.94 -14.24 3.89
C PRO A 26 -35.65 -14.03 2.40
N SER A 27 -36.71 -14.09 1.59
CA SER A 27 -36.69 -13.94 0.13
C SER A 27 -35.75 -12.81 -0.30
N ARG A 28 -34.82 -13.09 -1.23
CA ARG A 28 -34.02 -12.08 -1.91
C ARG A 28 -34.94 -11.05 -2.56
N SER A 29 -35.19 -9.95 -1.87
CA SER A 29 -35.70 -8.74 -2.50
C SER A 29 -34.73 -8.38 -3.61
N ALA A 30 -35.24 -8.19 -4.83
CA ALA A 30 -34.44 -7.77 -5.97
C ALA A 30 -33.59 -6.55 -5.57
N ARG A 31 -32.26 -6.64 -5.72
CA ARG A 31 -31.38 -5.47 -5.55
C ARG A 31 -31.90 -4.38 -6.50
N PRO A 32 -32.06 -3.13 -6.05
CA PRO A 32 -32.45 -2.06 -6.95
C PRO A 32 -31.42 -2.01 -8.09
N ARG A 33 -31.91 -2.07 -9.33
CA ARG A 33 -31.07 -1.78 -10.49
C ARG A 33 -30.71 -0.31 -10.39
N HIS A 34 -29.46 0.01 -10.11
CA HIS A 34 -28.96 1.38 -10.10
C HIS A 34 -28.97 1.92 -11.54
N GLY A 35 -30.12 2.43 -11.98
CA GLY A 35 -30.34 3.09 -13.27
C GLY A 35 -30.32 4.62 -13.18
N GLY A 36 -29.63 5.17 -12.18
CA GLY A 36 -29.36 6.61 -12.11
C GLY A 36 -28.16 7.00 -12.99
N PRO A 37 -27.97 8.29 -13.29
CA PRO A 37 -26.76 8.75 -13.98
C PRO A 37 -25.53 8.29 -13.19
N VAL A 38 -24.58 7.66 -13.89
CA VAL A 38 -23.31 7.25 -13.31
C VAL A 38 -22.59 8.54 -12.89
N LYS A 39 -22.48 8.78 -11.58
CA LYS A 39 -21.63 9.85 -11.07
C LYS A 39 -20.19 9.56 -11.52
N PRO A 40 -19.40 10.58 -11.90
CA PRO A 40 -18.00 10.37 -12.22
C PRO A 40 -17.31 9.67 -11.04
N PRO A 41 -16.30 8.81 -11.29
CA PRO A 41 -15.59 8.14 -10.22
C PRO A 41 -14.89 9.16 -9.33
N LEU A 42 -14.84 8.88 -8.02
CA LEU A 42 -14.15 9.74 -7.04
C LEU A 42 -12.65 9.79 -7.32
N LEU A 43 -12.04 8.64 -7.59
CA LEU A 43 -10.66 8.56 -8.03
C LEU A 43 -10.59 8.60 -9.56
N ARG A 44 -9.98 9.65 -10.11
CA ARG A 44 -9.84 9.86 -11.55
C ARG A 44 -8.51 9.38 -12.13
N TYR A 45 -7.58 9.00 -11.26
CA TYR A 45 -6.20 8.65 -11.63
C TYR A 45 -5.93 7.17 -11.38
N PRO A 46 -5.04 6.55 -12.17
CA PRO A 46 -4.69 5.15 -11.97
C PRO A 46 -4.02 4.94 -10.62
N VAL A 47 -4.34 3.81 -9.99
CA VAL A 47 -3.56 3.30 -8.86
C VAL A 47 -2.17 2.92 -9.38
N ARG A 48 -1.13 3.41 -8.71
CA ARG A 48 0.28 3.20 -9.07
C ARG A 48 1.06 2.41 -8.02
N GLN A 49 0.55 2.36 -6.80
CA GLN A 49 1.20 1.70 -5.67
C GLN A 49 0.19 0.97 -4.80
N THR A 50 0.61 -0.16 -4.27
CA THR A 50 -0.07 -0.89 -3.21
C THR A 50 0.86 -1.02 -2.02
N ALA A 51 0.38 -0.68 -0.84
CA ALA A 51 1.17 -0.74 0.37
C ALA A 51 0.69 -1.82 1.34
N PHE A 52 1.65 -2.45 2.00
CA PHE A 52 1.44 -3.52 2.95
C PHE A 52 2.18 -3.22 4.24
N VAL A 53 1.48 -3.33 5.37
CA VAL A 53 2.13 -3.33 6.68
C VAL A 53 2.77 -4.69 6.89
N VAL A 54 4.00 -4.70 7.38
CA VAL A 54 4.76 -5.90 7.72
C VAL A 54 5.30 -5.78 9.15
N PRO A 55 5.52 -6.89 9.86
CA PRO A 55 6.07 -6.87 11.22
C PRO A 55 7.45 -6.22 11.30
N ASP A 56 8.30 -6.52 10.32
CA ASP A 56 9.63 -5.96 10.10
C ASP A 56 9.95 -5.97 8.60
N LEU A 57 10.82 -5.06 8.16
CA LEU A 57 11.13 -4.94 6.73
C LEU A 57 11.95 -6.12 6.22
N GLU A 58 12.84 -6.68 7.02
CA GLU A 58 13.74 -7.76 6.63
C GLU A 58 12.96 -9.01 6.21
N SER A 59 12.07 -9.48 7.08
CA SER A 59 11.21 -10.64 6.80
C SER A 59 10.19 -10.33 5.71
N GLY A 60 9.64 -9.11 5.70
CA GLY A 60 8.72 -8.63 4.67
C GLY A 60 9.33 -8.65 3.27
N ILE A 61 10.49 -8.02 3.10
CA ILE A 61 11.22 -7.97 1.83
C ILE A 61 11.55 -9.39 1.37
N ALA A 62 12.13 -10.22 2.24
CA ALA A 62 12.49 -11.60 1.89
C ALA A 62 11.26 -12.41 1.43
N HIS A 63 10.11 -12.20 2.07
CA HIS A 63 8.86 -12.85 1.67
C HIS A 63 8.38 -12.38 0.29
N TRP A 64 8.34 -11.07 0.05
CA TRP A 64 7.85 -10.48 -1.19
C TRP A 64 8.74 -10.78 -2.39
N VAL A 65 10.06 -10.74 -2.21
CA VAL A 65 11.04 -11.21 -3.21
C VAL A 65 10.74 -12.66 -3.59
N ARG A 66 10.65 -13.55 -2.60
CA ARG A 66 10.49 -14.98 -2.83
C ARG A 66 9.15 -15.34 -3.49
N VAL A 67 8.06 -14.71 -3.07
CA VAL A 67 6.70 -15.13 -3.47
C VAL A 67 6.24 -14.40 -4.73
N MET A 68 6.57 -13.11 -4.85
CA MET A 68 6.06 -12.26 -5.93
C MET A 68 7.13 -11.87 -6.95
N GLY A 69 8.41 -12.15 -6.68
CA GLY A 69 9.51 -11.59 -7.47
C GLY A 69 9.59 -10.07 -7.35
N ALA A 70 8.99 -9.50 -6.31
CA ALA A 70 8.95 -8.06 -6.13
C ALA A 70 10.31 -7.55 -5.62
N GLY A 71 10.67 -6.33 -6.01
CA GLY A 71 11.93 -5.70 -5.64
C GLY A 71 12.67 -5.21 -6.87
N PRO A 72 14.00 -5.01 -6.79
CA PRO A 72 14.72 -4.89 -5.54
C PRO A 72 14.19 -3.69 -4.76
N PHE A 73 14.32 -3.74 -3.43
CA PHE A 73 13.71 -2.77 -2.54
C PHE A 73 14.69 -1.67 -2.13
N VAL A 74 14.29 -0.42 -2.29
CA VAL A 74 14.98 0.75 -1.72
C VAL A 74 14.43 1.01 -0.32
N VAL A 75 15.29 0.94 0.69
CA VAL A 75 14.91 1.04 2.11
C VAL A 75 15.13 2.44 2.66
N MET A 76 14.19 2.90 3.49
CA MET A 76 14.25 4.11 4.28
C MET A 76 13.84 3.79 5.71
N ARG A 77 14.67 4.17 6.70
CA ARG A 77 14.42 3.94 8.12
C ARG A 77 14.09 5.25 8.83
N ASP A 78 13.35 5.15 9.92
CA ASP A 78 13.04 6.26 10.83
C ASP A 78 12.42 7.47 10.10
N PHE A 79 11.59 7.21 9.08
CA PHE A 79 10.96 8.26 8.31
C PHE A 79 9.82 8.92 9.11
N VAL A 80 9.91 10.24 9.25
CA VAL A 80 8.83 11.10 9.75
C VAL A 80 8.44 12.07 8.65
N GLY A 81 7.15 12.12 8.33
CA GLY A 81 6.61 13.06 7.36
C GLY A 81 6.73 14.51 7.83
N ILE A 82 6.97 15.44 6.90
CA ILE A 82 6.91 16.88 7.22
C ILE A 82 5.44 17.25 7.46
N ASP A 83 5.17 18.01 8.50
CA ASP A 83 3.82 18.42 8.91
C ASP A 83 2.85 17.23 9.02
N LEU A 84 3.35 16.10 9.51
CA LEU A 84 2.56 14.88 9.68
C LEU A 84 1.40 15.15 10.66
N THR A 85 0.18 14.88 10.20
CA THR A 85 -1.02 14.82 11.04
C THR A 85 -1.63 13.44 10.99
N TYR A 86 -2.28 13.05 12.07
CA TYR A 86 -3.06 11.83 12.19
C TYR A 86 -4.35 12.14 12.97
N ARG A 87 -5.50 11.87 12.35
CA ARG A 87 -6.85 12.16 12.87
C ARG A 87 -6.98 13.62 13.34
N GLY A 88 -6.45 14.54 12.54
CA GLY A 88 -6.50 15.99 12.78
C GLY A 88 -5.45 16.54 13.76
N GLU A 89 -4.69 15.68 14.44
CA GLU A 89 -3.68 16.10 15.42
C GLU A 89 -2.26 15.95 14.85
N PRO A 90 -1.31 16.84 15.21
CA PRO A 90 0.10 16.66 14.87
C PRO A 90 0.64 15.32 15.38
N SER A 91 1.51 14.69 14.60
CA SER A 91 2.16 13.41 14.95
C SER A 91 3.61 13.41 14.51
N ASP A 92 4.46 12.75 15.28
CA ASP A 92 5.87 12.49 15.02
C ASP A 92 6.16 10.99 14.84
N THR A 93 5.10 10.19 14.63
CA THR A 93 5.23 8.72 14.52
C THR A 93 6.12 8.35 13.34
N ALA A 94 7.27 7.77 13.65
CA ALA A 94 8.24 7.29 12.67
C ALA A 94 7.87 5.91 12.13
N VAL A 95 8.18 5.69 10.86
CA VAL A 95 8.00 4.40 10.17
C VAL A 95 9.18 4.08 9.26
N ASP A 96 9.35 2.80 9.00
CA ASP A 96 10.30 2.29 8.03
C ASP A 96 9.56 1.91 6.76
N TYR A 97 10.15 2.26 5.62
CA TYR A 97 9.63 1.93 4.30
C TYR A 97 10.62 1.11 3.49
N ALA A 98 10.09 0.17 2.71
CA ALA A 98 10.80 -0.46 1.61
C ALA A 98 9.97 -0.32 0.33
N PHE A 99 10.53 0.33 -0.69
CA PHE A 99 9.86 0.54 -1.97
C PHE A 99 10.47 -0.36 -3.03
N GLY A 100 9.68 -1.23 -3.63
CA GLY A 100 10.06 -2.10 -4.74
C GLY A 100 9.02 -2.05 -5.86
N GLN A 101 9.22 -2.86 -6.89
CA GLN A 101 8.25 -3.02 -7.98
C GLN A 101 7.85 -4.48 -8.13
N CYS A 102 6.62 -4.69 -8.61
CA CYS A 102 6.11 -5.98 -9.03
C CYS A 102 5.43 -5.79 -10.39
N GLY A 103 6.21 -5.91 -11.47
CA GLY A 103 5.77 -5.49 -12.79
C GLY A 103 5.59 -3.97 -12.87
N ASP A 104 4.43 -3.51 -13.33
CA ASP A 104 4.14 -2.07 -13.50
C ASP A 104 3.64 -1.37 -12.22
N ILE A 105 3.44 -2.12 -11.13
CA ILE A 105 2.88 -1.60 -9.87
C ILE A 105 3.95 -1.58 -8.77
N GLN A 106 4.08 -0.42 -8.12
CA GLN A 106 4.99 -0.28 -7.00
C GLN A 106 4.42 -0.99 -5.77
N VAL A 107 5.29 -1.73 -5.08
CA VAL A 107 4.99 -2.36 -3.80
C VAL A 107 5.72 -1.58 -2.72
N GLN A 108 4.97 -1.05 -1.75
CA GLN A 108 5.54 -0.45 -0.55
C GLN A 108 5.33 -1.39 0.64
N LEU A 109 6.39 -1.71 1.35
CA LEU A 109 6.32 -2.38 2.65
C LEU A 109 6.55 -1.36 3.75
N ILE A 110 5.76 -1.46 4.81
CA ILE A 110 5.73 -0.49 5.90
C ILE A 110 5.88 -1.23 7.22
N ALA A 111 6.91 -0.89 7.99
CA ALA A 111 7.04 -1.34 9.37
C ALA A 111 6.98 -0.14 10.30
N GLN A 112 6.28 -0.27 11.43
CA GLN A 112 6.29 0.74 12.49
C GLN A 112 6.92 0.10 13.74
N PRO A 113 8.25 0.17 13.91
CA PRO A 113 8.93 -0.47 15.03
C PRO A 113 8.61 0.22 16.37
N GLY A 114 8.44 1.55 16.34
CA GLY A 114 8.16 2.36 17.52
C GLY A 114 6.69 2.29 17.98
N PRO A 115 6.44 2.68 19.24
CA PRO A 115 5.08 2.95 19.70
C PRO A 115 4.51 4.18 18.98
N GLY A 116 3.20 4.36 19.03
CA GLY A 116 2.55 5.53 18.43
C GLY A 116 1.27 5.16 17.71
N ARG A 117 0.30 6.08 17.74
CA ARG A 117 -0.95 5.93 16.98
C ARG A 117 -0.69 6.35 15.54
N SER A 118 -1.22 5.60 14.58
CA SER A 118 -1.07 5.89 13.16
C SER A 118 -2.16 5.18 12.36
N ILE A 119 -2.30 5.55 11.10
CA ILE A 119 -3.16 4.82 10.15
C ILE A 119 -2.79 3.34 10.03
N TYR A 120 -1.51 3.00 10.20
CA TYR A 120 -1.04 1.61 10.17
C TYR A 120 -1.56 0.83 11.37
N ARG A 121 -1.52 1.45 12.57
CA ARG A 121 -2.03 0.85 13.81
C ARG A 121 -3.56 0.84 13.91
N ASP A 122 -4.24 1.62 13.08
CA ASP A 122 -5.70 1.51 12.93
C ASP A 122 -6.13 0.20 12.24
N MET A 123 -5.24 -0.50 11.53
CA MET A 123 -5.53 -1.78 10.86
C MET A 123 -4.77 -2.97 11.44
N TYR A 124 -3.54 -2.78 11.90
CA TYR A 124 -2.65 -3.88 12.28
C TYR A 124 -1.96 -3.62 13.63
N ALA A 125 -2.16 -4.53 14.59
CA ALA A 125 -1.47 -4.47 15.87
C ALA A 125 0.05 -4.73 15.70
N PRO A 126 0.90 -4.40 16.70
CA PRO A 126 2.31 -4.75 16.66
C PRO A 126 2.53 -6.24 16.38
N GLY A 127 3.34 -6.56 15.37
CA GLY A 127 3.59 -7.93 14.91
C GLY A 127 2.61 -8.47 13.87
N GLU A 128 1.54 -7.74 13.54
CA GLU A 128 0.61 -8.09 12.46
C GLU A 128 0.95 -7.35 11.15
N GLY A 129 0.35 -7.78 10.04
CA GLY A 129 0.57 -7.17 8.75
C GLY A 129 -0.42 -7.63 7.69
N GLY A 130 -0.48 -6.89 6.58
CA GLY A 130 -1.39 -7.11 5.48
C GLY A 130 -1.55 -5.88 4.59
N PHE A 131 -2.47 -5.95 3.62
CA PHE A 131 -2.75 -4.85 2.70
C PHE A 131 -3.30 -3.63 3.45
N HIS A 132 -2.76 -2.44 3.20
CA HIS A 132 -3.09 -1.25 3.96
C HIS A 132 -3.72 -0.15 3.10
N HIS A 133 -3.12 0.20 1.97
CA HIS A 133 -3.68 1.22 1.10
C HIS A 133 -3.35 1.01 -0.37
N MET A 134 -4.19 1.58 -1.23
CA MET A 134 -3.90 1.83 -2.63
C MET A 134 -3.57 3.31 -2.81
N CYS A 135 -2.63 3.60 -3.71
CA CYS A 135 -2.13 4.95 -3.92
C CYS A 135 -2.23 5.36 -5.38
N ALA A 136 -2.68 6.59 -5.61
CA ALA A 136 -2.73 7.23 -6.92
C ALA A 136 -1.91 8.52 -6.93
N LEU A 137 -1.22 8.75 -8.05
CA LEU A 137 -0.52 10.01 -8.31
C LEU A 137 -1.48 11.02 -8.92
N VAL A 138 -1.66 12.17 -8.25
CA VAL A 138 -2.60 13.22 -8.62
C VAL A 138 -1.84 14.47 -9.08
N PRO A 139 -2.01 14.96 -10.32
CA PRO A 139 -1.45 16.24 -10.77
C PRO A 139 -1.76 17.37 -9.80
N LEU A 140 -0.79 18.25 -9.53
CA LEU A 140 -0.96 19.30 -8.52
C LEU A 140 -2.07 20.30 -8.89
N GLU A 141 -2.30 20.53 -10.18
CA GLU A 141 -3.40 21.34 -10.69
C GLU A 141 -4.79 20.79 -10.33
N ASP A 142 -4.90 19.47 -10.12
CA ASP A 142 -6.14 18.78 -9.78
C ASP A 142 -6.21 18.40 -8.29
N TRP A 143 -5.15 18.66 -7.52
CA TRP A 143 -4.98 18.21 -6.14
C TRP A 143 -6.15 18.60 -5.24
N ASP A 144 -6.43 19.89 -5.12
CA ASP A 144 -7.49 20.41 -4.25
C ASP A 144 -8.86 19.84 -4.64
N SER A 145 -9.10 19.67 -5.94
CA SER A 145 -10.36 19.12 -6.44
C SER A 145 -10.55 17.64 -6.08
N GLN A 146 -9.47 16.84 -6.12
CA GLN A 146 -9.52 15.43 -5.74
C GLN A 146 -9.63 15.26 -4.23
N VAL A 147 -8.91 16.05 -3.44
CA VAL A 147 -9.03 16.04 -1.98
C VAL A 147 -10.45 16.42 -1.55
N ALA A 148 -11.00 17.50 -2.12
CA ALA A 148 -12.38 17.91 -1.87
C ALA A 148 -13.39 16.82 -2.28
N ALA A 149 -13.19 16.15 -3.42
CA ALA A 149 -14.11 15.10 -3.87
C ALA A 149 -14.23 13.93 -2.87
N PHE A 150 -13.12 13.50 -2.24
CA PHE A 150 -13.16 12.47 -1.21
C PHE A 150 -13.81 12.98 0.09
N ALA A 151 -13.49 14.19 0.52
CA ALA A 151 -14.09 14.80 1.71
C ALA A 151 -15.60 15.01 1.56
N ASP A 152 -16.05 15.56 0.42
CA ASP A 152 -17.47 15.78 0.09
C ASP A 152 -18.25 14.47 -0.05
N ALA A 153 -17.55 13.38 -0.40
CA ALA A 153 -18.12 12.03 -0.41
C ALA A 153 -18.21 11.41 1.00
N GLY A 154 -17.70 12.08 2.03
CA GLY A 154 -17.81 11.68 3.43
C GLY A 154 -16.66 10.79 3.92
N TYR A 155 -15.58 10.62 3.14
CA TYR A 155 -14.40 9.91 3.61
C TYR A 155 -13.56 10.80 4.53
N GLU A 156 -13.22 10.29 5.70
CA GLU A 156 -12.42 11.02 6.68
C GLU A 156 -10.96 11.15 6.22
N LEU A 157 -10.39 12.35 6.32
CA LEU A 157 -8.95 12.57 6.19
C LEU A 157 -8.23 12.00 7.42
N ALA A 158 -7.68 10.79 7.30
CA ALA A 158 -7.09 10.06 8.40
C ALA A 158 -5.66 10.51 8.73
N ALA A 159 -4.89 10.90 7.72
CA ALA A 159 -3.56 11.46 7.88
C ALA A 159 -3.18 12.34 6.69
N SER A 160 -2.32 13.32 6.95
CA SER A 160 -1.68 14.15 5.91
C SER A 160 -0.21 14.34 6.24
N LEU A 161 0.63 14.45 5.22
CA LEU A 161 2.04 14.79 5.37
C LEU A 161 2.58 15.37 4.07
N THR A 162 3.77 15.95 4.15
CA THR A 162 4.57 16.32 2.98
C THR A 162 5.82 15.44 2.91
N THR A 163 6.12 14.97 1.70
CA THR A 163 7.33 14.23 1.37
C THR A 163 8.13 14.99 0.29
N SER A 164 8.25 14.44 -0.92
CA SER A 164 8.58 15.20 -2.14
C SER A 164 7.38 15.96 -2.72
N ALA A 165 6.17 15.63 -2.26
CA ALA A 165 4.92 16.27 -2.62
C ALA A 165 3.92 16.10 -1.45
N PRO A 166 2.76 16.80 -1.48
CA PRO A 166 1.68 16.55 -0.53
C PRO A 166 1.17 15.11 -0.63
N VAL A 167 0.84 14.53 0.51
CA VAL A 167 0.27 13.18 0.63
C VAL A 167 -0.89 13.23 1.62
N VAL A 168 -2.02 12.62 1.26
CA VAL A 168 -3.17 12.45 2.15
C VAL A 168 -3.72 11.03 2.09
N TYR A 169 -4.23 10.56 3.22
CA TYR A 169 -4.89 9.27 3.35
C TYR A 169 -6.35 9.46 3.73
N PHE A 170 -7.25 8.93 2.93
CA PHE A 170 -8.68 8.87 3.22
C PHE A 170 -9.06 7.50 3.78
N ASP A 171 -9.85 7.50 4.85
CA ASP A 171 -10.37 6.29 5.49
C ASP A 171 -11.53 5.70 4.71
N ALA A 172 -11.21 4.84 3.74
CA ALA A 172 -12.18 4.11 2.95
C ALA A 172 -12.38 2.66 3.43
N ARG A 173 -11.97 2.33 4.66
CA ARG A 173 -11.94 0.93 5.14
C ARG A 173 -13.32 0.30 5.22
N ALA A 174 -14.35 1.08 5.55
CA ALA A 174 -15.72 0.58 5.63
C ALA A 174 -16.25 0.09 4.26
N ASP A 175 -15.83 0.74 3.16
CA ASP A 175 -16.33 0.46 1.82
C ASP A 175 -15.38 -0.44 1.00
N LEU A 176 -14.07 -0.25 1.16
CA LEU A 176 -13.02 -0.88 0.35
C LEU A 176 -12.10 -1.82 1.14
N GLY A 177 -12.18 -1.83 2.48
CA GLY A 177 -11.30 -2.63 3.34
C GLY A 177 -9.87 -2.08 3.49
N CYS A 178 -9.58 -0.89 2.94
CA CYS A 178 -8.26 -0.25 3.02
C CYS A 178 -8.37 1.27 3.03
N PHE A 179 -7.27 1.97 3.27
CA PHE A 179 -7.19 3.41 3.01
C PHE A 179 -6.97 3.68 1.51
N VAL A 180 -7.28 4.91 1.09
CA VAL A 180 -6.89 5.44 -0.23
C VAL A 180 -5.90 6.57 -0.01
N GLU A 181 -4.71 6.44 -0.60
CA GLU A 181 -3.68 7.47 -0.60
C GLU A 181 -3.77 8.30 -1.90
N LEU A 182 -3.82 9.62 -1.74
CA LEU A 182 -3.54 10.56 -2.83
C LEU A 182 -2.15 11.11 -2.61
N TYR A 183 -1.30 11.03 -3.64
CA TYR A 183 0.08 11.52 -3.61
C TYR A 183 0.25 12.53 -4.74
N GLY A 184 0.74 13.73 -4.42
CA GLY A 184 1.01 14.78 -5.40
C GLY A 184 2.00 14.35 -6.49
N HIS A 185 1.59 14.49 -7.75
CA HIS A 185 2.40 14.16 -8.91
C HIS A 185 3.30 15.36 -9.27
N THR A 186 4.60 15.21 -9.01
CA THR A 186 5.65 16.17 -9.34
C THR A 186 6.74 15.46 -10.11
N GLU A 187 7.65 16.19 -10.75
CA GLU A 187 8.85 15.59 -11.38
C GLU A 187 9.62 14.71 -10.40
N ARG A 188 9.69 15.11 -9.12
CA ARG A 188 10.40 14.37 -8.08
C ARG A 188 9.69 13.08 -7.68
N SER A 189 8.35 13.08 -7.53
CA SER A 189 7.63 11.84 -7.25
C SER A 189 7.62 10.93 -8.47
N ALA A 190 7.36 11.46 -9.66
CA ALA A 190 7.43 10.70 -10.92
C ALA A 190 8.80 10.04 -11.13
N GLY A 191 9.88 10.80 -10.92
CA GLY A 191 11.26 10.31 -11.06
C GLY A 191 11.57 9.16 -10.12
N PHE A 192 11.06 9.18 -8.88
CA PHE A 192 11.26 8.08 -7.93
C PHE A 192 10.51 6.80 -8.37
N PHE A 193 9.27 6.92 -8.83
CA PHE A 193 8.51 5.78 -9.37
C PHE A 193 9.19 5.18 -10.61
N ALA A 194 9.70 6.04 -11.50
CA ALA A 194 10.43 5.62 -12.69
C ALA A 194 11.77 4.94 -12.35
N GLU A 195 12.51 5.49 -11.38
CA GLU A 195 13.77 4.91 -10.88
C GLU A 195 13.55 3.48 -10.38
N LEU A 196 12.55 3.27 -9.51
CA LEU A 196 12.23 1.94 -9.00
C LEU A 196 11.85 0.96 -10.11
N ARG A 197 11.11 1.43 -11.13
CA ARG A 197 10.78 0.62 -12.31
C ARG A 197 12.03 0.17 -13.06
N THR A 198 12.92 1.09 -13.38
CA THR A 198 14.19 0.79 -14.04
C THR A 198 15.04 -0.18 -13.22
N LEU A 199 15.09 0.02 -11.89
CA LEU A 199 15.82 -0.87 -10.97
C LEU A 199 15.29 -2.30 -10.99
N HIS A 200 13.98 -2.49 -11.17
CA HIS A 200 13.34 -3.80 -11.28
C HIS A 200 13.55 -4.45 -12.64
N GLU A 201 13.38 -3.70 -13.73
CA GLU A 201 13.58 -4.20 -15.09
C GLU A 201 15.02 -4.67 -15.34
N GLY A 202 16.00 -4.03 -14.68
CA GLY A 202 17.41 -4.42 -14.74
C GLY A 202 17.84 -5.48 -13.71
N TRP A 203 16.94 -5.94 -12.84
CA TRP A 203 17.26 -6.89 -11.78
C TRP A 203 17.01 -8.33 -12.22
N ASP A 204 17.90 -9.24 -11.82
CA ASP A 204 17.79 -10.68 -12.13
C ASP A 204 16.74 -11.42 -11.28
N GLY A 205 16.06 -10.70 -10.38
CA GLY A 205 15.05 -11.24 -9.48
C GLY A 205 15.61 -11.90 -8.22
N VAL A 206 16.94 -11.96 -8.04
CA VAL A 206 17.56 -12.73 -6.93
C VAL A 206 18.75 -12.04 -6.26
N THR A 207 19.64 -11.38 -7.01
CA THR A 207 20.91 -10.85 -6.49
C THR A 207 20.72 -9.47 -5.90
N ASP A 208 21.15 -9.27 -4.66
CA ASP A 208 21.09 -7.97 -3.97
C ASP A 208 19.66 -7.35 -3.99
N PRO A 209 18.68 -8.00 -3.32
CA PRO A 209 17.29 -7.56 -3.33
C PRO A 209 17.03 -6.28 -2.51
N VAL A 210 18.05 -5.73 -1.83
CA VAL A 210 17.92 -4.57 -0.94
C VAL A 210 18.95 -3.52 -1.33
N ARG A 211 18.49 -2.31 -1.61
CA ARG A 211 19.33 -1.17 -1.98
C ARG A 211 19.21 -0.08 -0.94
N ALA A 212 20.35 0.48 -0.53
CA ALA A 212 20.37 1.69 0.26
C ALA A 212 19.99 2.88 -0.64
N ARG A 213 19.16 3.78 -0.12
CA ARG A 213 18.92 5.06 -0.80
C ARG A 213 20.19 5.90 -0.70
N VAL A 214 20.91 6.11 -1.80
CA VAL A 214 22.07 7.03 -1.83
C VAL A 214 21.55 8.46 -1.67
N PRO A 215 22.01 9.24 -0.67
CA PRO A 215 21.64 10.65 -0.55
C PRO A 215 22.18 11.43 -1.77
N ARG A 216 21.31 12.13 -2.52
CA ARG A 216 21.66 12.88 -3.74
C ARG A 216 22.55 14.15 -3.52
N ASN A 217 23.23 14.29 -2.38
CA ASN A 217 24.16 15.39 -2.12
C ASN A 217 25.62 15.06 -2.51
N GLN A 218 25.83 14.35 -3.63
CA GLN A 218 27.16 14.08 -4.19
C GLN A 218 27.23 14.26 -5.72
N GLU A 219 26.27 14.97 -6.34
CA GLU A 219 26.31 15.29 -7.79
C GLU A 219 26.40 16.80 -8.08
N ALA A 220 27.15 17.54 -7.27
CA ALA A 220 27.65 18.86 -7.65
C ALA A 220 29.16 18.91 -7.38
N SER A 221 29.93 18.47 -8.39
CA SER A 221 31.34 18.83 -8.58
C SER A 221 31.43 19.73 -9.80
#